data_AF-A0A287DBA4-F1
#
_entry.id   AF-A0A287DBA4-F1
#
_cell.length_a   1.000
_cell.length_b   1.000
_cell.length_c   1.000
_cell.angle_alpha   90.00
_cell.angle_beta   90.00
_cell.angle_gamma   90.00
#
_symmetry.space_group_name_H-M   'P 1'
#
loop_
_entity.id
_entity.type
_entity.pdbx_description
1 polymer ?
#
loop_
_entity_poly.entity_id
_entity_poly.type
_entity_poly.pdbx_seq_one_letter_code
_entity_poly.pdbx_strand_id
1 'polypeptide(L)' 'MCNTNMSVSTDGAISTSQIPASEQETLVRPKPLLLKLLKSVDTYTVKEVIFYLGQYIMTKLLYDEKQQHIMLEP' A
#
# COMPACT_ATOMS: atom_id res chain seq x y z
N MET A 1 -25.67 -16.83 11.08
CA MET A 1 -26.32 -15.75 10.30
C MET A 1 -25.86 -14.43 10.89
N CYS A 2 -24.93 -13.76 10.21
CA CYS A 2 -24.45 -12.44 10.61
C CYS A 2 -24.87 -11.48 9.50
N ASN A 3 -25.78 -10.56 9.82
CA ASN A 3 -26.28 -9.56 8.89
C ASN A 3 -25.29 -8.40 8.86
N THR A 4 -24.67 -8.15 7.71
CA THR A 4 -23.83 -6.96 7.51
C THR A 4 -24.65 -5.92 6.76
N ASN A 5 -25.00 -4.84 7.46
CA ASN A 5 -25.59 -3.66 6.86
C ASN A 5 -24.51 -2.95 6.02
N MET A 6 -24.87 -2.67 4.77
CA MET A 6 -24.08 -1.91 3.80
C MET A 6 -24.22 -0.41 4.11
N SER A 7 -23.12 0.31 4.20
CA SER A 7 -23.13 1.77 4.03
C SER A 7 -22.09 2.14 2.98
N VAL A 8 -22.56 2.29 1.75
CA VAL A 8 -21.87 3.08 0.72
C VAL A 8 -21.81 4.52 1.22
N SER A 9 -20.64 5.14 1.20
CA SER A 9 -20.49 6.58 1.37
C SER A 9 -19.70 7.10 0.18
N THR A 10 -20.43 7.58 -0.80
CA THR A 10 -19.94 8.39 -1.90
C THR A 10 -19.96 9.84 -1.42
N ASP A 11 -18.79 10.48 -1.32
CA ASP A 11 -18.51 11.81 -1.89
C ASP A 11 -17.27 12.45 -1.25
N GLY A 12 -16.29 12.80 -2.10
CA GLY A 12 -15.64 14.11 -1.98
C GLY A 12 -14.25 14.22 -1.35
N ALA A 13 -13.55 13.14 -1.03
CA ALA A 13 -12.12 13.23 -0.72
C ALA A 13 -11.38 11.95 -1.15
N ILE A 14 -10.70 12.02 -2.29
CA ILE A 14 -9.75 10.97 -2.71
C ILE A 14 -8.56 11.06 -1.76
N SER A 15 -8.68 10.48 -0.57
CA SER A 15 -7.52 10.08 0.22
C SER A 15 -7.16 8.67 -0.23
N THR A 16 -6.17 8.59 -1.12
CA THR A 16 -5.68 7.41 -1.86
C THR A 16 -5.05 6.32 -0.99
N SER A 17 -5.55 6.06 0.22
CA SER A 17 -5.09 4.94 1.04
C SER A 17 -6.17 4.51 2.02
N GLN A 18 -6.56 3.23 1.99
CA GLN A 18 -7.44 2.62 2.99
C GLN A 18 -6.75 2.49 4.36
N ILE A 19 -5.45 2.81 4.47
CA ILE A 19 -4.69 2.72 5.72
C ILE A 19 -4.88 4.01 6.54
N PRO A 20 -5.34 3.91 7.81
CA PRO A 20 -5.47 5.05 8.71
C PRO A 20 -4.19 5.88 8.78
N ALA A 21 -4.30 7.21 8.82
CA ALA A 21 -3.14 8.10 8.87
C ALA A 21 -2.19 7.81 10.05
N SER A 22 -2.72 7.37 11.19
CA SER A 22 -1.91 6.95 12.35
C SER A 22 -1.04 5.72 12.07
N GLU A 23 -1.50 4.82 11.21
CA GLU A 23 -0.74 3.61 10.86
C GLU A 23 0.34 3.93 9.83
N GLN A 24 0.14 4.95 9.00
CA GLN A 24 1.11 5.36 7.98
C GLN A 24 2.45 5.86 8.57
N GLU A 25 2.40 6.53 9.72
CA GLU A 25 3.57 7.07 10.42
C GLU A 25 4.21 6.06 11.39
N THR A 26 3.66 4.85 11.48
CA THR A 26 4.19 3.81 12.38
C THR A 26 5.54 3.29 11.88
N LEU A 27 6.54 3.27 12.75
CA LEU A 27 7.86 2.70 12.47
C LEU A 27 7.80 1.16 12.45
N VAL A 28 8.36 0.58 11.40
CA VAL A 28 8.42 -0.86 11.18
C VAL A 28 9.86 -1.28 10.85
N ARG A 29 10.19 -2.52 11.17
CA ARG A 29 11.42 -3.20 10.72
C ARG A 29 11.05 -4.20 9.62
N PRO A 30 11.27 -3.88 8.34
CA PRO A 30 10.92 -4.76 7.24
C PRO A 30 11.69 -6.08 7.27
N LYS A 31 11.11 -7.14 6.67
CA LYS A 31 11.80 -8.42 6.50
C LYS A 31 13.04 -8.25 5.61
N PRO A 32 14.09 -9.08 5.77
CA PRO A 32 15.34 -8.96 5.01
C PRO A 32 15.18 -8.92 3.49
N LEU A 33 14.20 -9.63 2.92
CA LEU A 33 13.93 -9.59 1.49
C LEU A 33 13.41 -8.22 1.02
N LEU A 34 12.54 -7.60 1.83
CA LEU A 34 12.03 -6.26 1.54
C LEU A 34 13.14 -5.22 1.73
N LEU A 35 14.02 -5.38 2.73
CA LEU A 35 15.18 -4.51 2.93
C LEU A 35 16.15 -4.49 1.73
N LYS A 36 16.33 -5.62 1.03
CA LYS A 36 17.13 -5.69 -0.21
C LYS A 36 16.56 -4.87 -1.36
N LEU A 37 15.23 -4.72 -1.39
CA LEU A 37 14.53 -3.91 -2.40
C LEU A 37 14.50 -2.43 -2.02
N LEU A 38 14.47 -2.14 -0.73
CA LEU A 38 14.54 -0.79 -0.17
C LEU A 38 16.00 -0.31 -0.08
N LYS A 39 16.21 0.92 0.39
CA LYS A 39 17.53 1.56 0.52
C LYS A 39 18.42 0.97 1.64
N SER A 40 18.20 -0.28 2.07
CA SER A 40 18.99 -0.98 3.09
C SER A 40 19.11 -0.24 4.44
N VAL A 41 18.07 0.50 4.84
CA VAL A 41 17.97 1.12 6.18
C VAL A 41 17.21 0.16 7.10
N ASP A 42 17.58 0.06 8.37
CA ASP A 42 16.98 -0.95 9.26
C ASP A 42 15.54 -0.65 9.72
N THR A 43 15.05 0.58 9.53
CA THR A 43 13.74 1.01 10.04
C THR A 43 13.13 2.03 9.09
N TYR A 44 11.82 1.93 8.88
CA TYR A 44 11.02 2.79 7.99
C TYR A 44 9.66 3.07 8.59
N THR A 45 8.97 4.13 8.16
CA THR A 45 7.53 4.24 8.36
C THR A 45 6.77 3.41 7.33
N VAL A 46 5.52 3.04 7.63
CA VAL A 46 4.64 2.35 6.65
C VAL A 46 4.51 3.17 5.35
N LYS A 47 4.40 4.50 5.47
CA LYS A 47 4.38 5.43 4.33
C LYS A 47 5.65 5.34 3.47
N GLU A 48 6.82 5.31 4.09
CA GLU A 48 8.10 5.19 3.37
C GLU A 48 8.22 3.84 2.66
N VAL A 49 7.80 2.75 3.31
CA VAL A 49 7.79 1.42 2.70
C VAL A 49 6.91 1.42 1.44
N ILE A 50 5.70 1.95 1.52
CA ILE A 50 4.77 2.05 0.39
C ILE A 50 5.37 2.93 -0.73
N PHE A 51 5.94 4.08 -0.36
CA PHE A 51 6.56 5.00 -1.31
C PHE A 51 7.70 4.36 -2.10
N TYR A 52 8.67 3.74 -1.40
CA TYR A 52 9.82 3.11 -2.05
C TYR A 52 9.44 1.87 -2.86
N LEU A 53 8.46 1.10 -2.38
CA LEU A 53 7.95 -0.04 -3.14
C LEU A 53 7.24 0.41 -4.43
N GLY A 54 6.45 1.49 -4.37
CA GLY A 54 5.83 2.10 -5.55
C GLY A 54 6.88 2.56 -6.57
N GLN A 55 7.93 3.24 -6.12
CA GLN A 55 9.06 3.63 -6.98
C GLN A 55 9.73 2.42 -7.65
N TYR A 56 9.93 1.32 -6.90
CA TYR A 56 10.52 0.10 -7.44
C TYR A 56 9.64 -0.53 -8.53
N ILE A 57 8.34 -0.68 -8.27
CA ILE A 57 7.36 -1.23 -9.23
C ILE A 57 7.32 -0.38 -10.50
N MET A 58 7.28 0.95 -10.37
CA MET A 58 7.28 1.86 -11.52
C MET A 58 8.58 1.77 -12.33
N THR A 59 9.73 1.79 -11.67
CA THR A 59 11.06 1.75 -12.33
C THR A 59 11.29 0.42 -13.05
N LYS A 60 10.75 -0.68 -12.50
CA LYS A 60 10.91 -2.02 -13.05
C LYS A 60 9.77 -2.42 -13.98
N LEU A 61 8.78 -1.55 -14.21
CA LEU A 61 7.58 -1.82 -15.00
C LEU A 61 6.90 -3.13 -14.56
N LEU A 62 6.84 -3.38 -13.25
CA LEU A 62 6.22 -4.59 -12.67
C LEU A 62 4.70 -4.49 -12.58
N TYR A 63 4.11 -3.72 -13.49
CA TYR A 63 2.68 -3.47 -13.58
C TYR A 63 2.21 -3.81 -14.99
N ASP A 64 0.95 -4.25 -15.11
CA ASP A 64 0.32 -4.40 -16.42
C ASP A 64 -0.23 -3.04 -16.86
N GLU A 65 0.25 -2.52 -18.00
CA GLU A 65 -0.21 -1.26 -18.58
C GLU A 65 -1.73 -1.24 -18.83
N LYS A 66 -2.36 -2.40 -19.02
CA LYS A 66 -3.79 -2.52 -19.31
C LYS A 66 -4.65 -2.69 -18.06
N GLN A 67 -4.08 -3.14 -16.94
CA GLN A 67 -4.78 -3.27 -15.66
C GLN A 67 -3.85 -2.88 -14.51
N GLN A 68 -3.87 -1.59 -14.15
CA GLN A 68 -3.16 -1.05 -12.98
C GLN A 68 -3.77 -1.49 -11.63
N HIS A 69 -4.91 -2.20 -11.66
CA HIS A 69 -5.51 -2.88 -10.51
C HIS A 69 -5.72 -4.35 -10.88
N ILE A 70 -4.87 -5.24 -10.39
CA ILE A 70 -5.30 -6.63 -10.21
C ILE A 70 -6.10 -6.65 -8.91
N MET A 71 -7.38 -6.24 -8.97
CA MET A 71 -8.35 -6.63 -7.95
C MET A 71 -8.59 -8.13 -8.15
N LEU A 72 -7.93 -8.96 -7.35
CA LEU A 72 -8.38 -10.33 -7.11
C LEU A 72 -9.70 -10.21 -6.33
N GLU A 73 -10.80 -10.06 -7.05
CA GLU A 73 -12.15 -10.26 -6.51
C GLU A 73 -12.34 -11.77 -6.19
N PRO A 74 -12.89 -12.13 -5.01
CA PRO A 74 -13.24 -13.50 -4.65
C PRO A 74 -14.51 -14.03 -5.35
#